data_AF-A0A528FJJ6-F1
#
_entry.id   AF-A0A528FJJ6-F1
#
_cell.length_a   1.000
_cell.length_b   1.000
_cell.length_c   1.000
_cell.angle_alpha   90.00
_cell.angle_beta   90.00
_cell.angle_gamma   90.00
#
_symmetry.space_group_name_H-M   'P 1'
#
loop_
_entity.id
_entity.type
_entity.pdbx_description
1 polymer ?
#
loop_
_entity_poly.entity_id
_entity_poly.type
_entity_poly.pdbx_seq_one_letter_code
_entity_poly.pdbx_strand_id
1 'polypeptide(L)' 'MAFLADALSRVKPSATIAVTQKARELKNAGRDVIGLGAGEPD' A
#
# COMPACT_ATOMS: atom_id res chain seq x y z
N MET A 1 -6.07 27.61 10.42
CA MET A 1 -6.25 26.94 9.11
C MET A 1 -5.53 25.61 9.19
N ALA A 2 -6.24 24.49 9.06
CA ALA A 2 -5.57 23.20 8.95
C ALA A 2 -4.84 23.13 7.61
N PHE A 3 -3.61 22.58 7.61
CA PHE A 3 -2.82 22.39 6.39
C PHE A 3 -3.48 21.42 5.39
N LEU A 4 -4.38 20.57 5.89
CA LEU A 4 -5.07 19.55 5.11
C LEU A 4 -6.53 19.94 4.88
N ALA A 5 -7.04 19.63 3.69
CA ALA A 5 -8.42 19.87 3.31
C ALA A 5 -9.37 18.85 3.98
N ASP A 6 -10.57 19.30 4.37
CA ASP A 6 -11.59 18.44 4.98
C ASP A 6 -12.02 17.28 4.08
N ALA A 7 -11.88 17.42 2.76
CA ALA A 7 -12.14 16.36 1.80
C ALA A 7 -11.29 15.10 2.03
N LEU A 8 -10.08 15.26 2.60
CA LEU A 8 -9.17 14.14 2.87
C LEU A 8 -9.74 13.16 3.91
N SER A 9 -10.56 13.64 4.85
CA SER A 9 -11.19 12.79 5.87
C SER A 9 -12.16 11.75 5.30
N ARG A 10 -12.68 11.96 4.08
CA ARG A 10 -13.58 11.03 3.39
C ARG A 10 -12.84 9.96 2.60
N VAL A 11 -11.55 10.15 2.33
CA VAL A 11 -10.74 9.19 1.57
C VAL A 11 -10.32 8.07 2.52
N LYS A 12 -10.95 6.91 2.36
CA LYS A 12 -10.56 5.73 3.13
C LYS A 12 -9.17 5.25 2.66
N PRO A 13 -8.29 4.85 3.58
CA PRO A 13 -7.02 4.25 3.19
C PRO A 13 -7.26 3.00 2.34
N SER A 14 -6.55 2.89 1.21
CA SER A 14 -6.74 1.78 0.29
C SER A 14 -6.24 0.47 0.89
N ALA A 15 -7.10 -0.55 0.90
CA ALA A 15 -6.75 -1.89 1.35
C ALA A 15 -5.65 -2.53 0.46
N THR A 16 -5.59 -2.19 -0.83
CA THR A 16 -4.57 -2.74 -1.74
C THR A 16 -3.17 -2.23 -1.39
N ILE A 17 -3.06 -0.95 -1.03
CA ILE A 17 -1.80 -0.33 -0.61
C ILE A 17 -1.28 -0.97 0.68
N ALA A 18 -2.17 -1.30 1.63
CA ALA A 18 -1.77 -1.94 2.88
C ALA A 18 -1.16 -3.33 2.65
N VAL A 19 -1.73 -4.12 1.74
CA VAL A 19 -1.22 -5.46 1.40
C VAL A 19 0.12 -5.36 0.66
N THR A 20 0.25 -4.42 -0.28
CA THR A 20 1.52 -4.18 -0.99
C THR A 20 2.63 -3.71 -0.04
N GLN A 21 2.33 -2.83 0.92
CA GLN A 21 3.31 -2.42 1.94
C GLN A 21 3.76 -3.59 2.79
N LYS A 22 2.82 -4.40 3.29
CA LYS A 22 3.16 -5.60 4.09
C LYS A 22 3.97 -6.63 3.30
N ALA A 23 3.67 -6.82 2.02
CA ALA A 23 4.46 -7.68 1.13
C ALA A 23 5.89 -7.16 0.94
N ARG A 24 6.06 -5.83 0.80
CA ARG A 24 7.39 -5.19 0.73
C ARG A 24 8.17 -5.30 2.04
N GLU A 25 7.51 -5.12 3.18
CA GLU A 25 8.13 -5.29 4.51
C GLU A 25 8.62 -6.73 4.71
N LEU A 26 7.80 -7.72 4.34
CA LEU A 26 8.18 -9.14 4.43
C LEU A 26 9.35 -9.48 3.49
N LYS A 27 9.38 -8.91 2.27
CA LYS A 27 10.51 -9.05 1.35
C LYS A 27 11.79 -8.43 1.92
N ASN A 28 11.70 -7.25 2.54
CA ASN A 28 12.83 -6.59 3.21
C ASN A 28 13.31 -7.35 4.46
N ALA A 29 12.42 -8.07 5.14
CA ALA A 29 12.74 -8.95 6.25
C ALA A 29 13.40 -10.28 5.80
N GLY A 30 13.76 -10.42 4.52
CA GLY A 30 14.42 -11.60 3.96
C GLY A 30 13.48 -12.79 3.74
N ARG A 31 12.15 -12.58 3.76
CA ARG A 31 11.18 -13.60 3.35
C ARG A 31 11.05 -13.61 1.84
N ASP A 32 11.03 -14.80 1.25
CA ASP A 32 10.77 -14.96 -0.17
C ASP A 32 9.28 -14.73 -0.44
N VAL A 33 8.95 -13.56 -1.02
CA VAL A 33 7.57 -13.10 -1.26
C VAL A 33 7.34 -12.99 -2.77
N ILE A 34 6.49 -13.86 -3.30
CA ILE A 34 6.07 -13.85 -4.71
C ILE A 34 4.85 -12.94 -4.85
N GLY A 35 5.02 -11.78 -5.47
CA GLY A 35 3.96 -10.79 -5.67
C GLY A 35 3.11 -11.08 -6.92
N LEU A 36 2.09 -11.94 -6.80
CA LEU A 36 1.12 -12.23 -7.88
C LEU A 36 0.02 -11.15 -8.02
N GLY A 37 0.20 -9.99 -7.39
CA GLY A 37 -0.77 -8.90 -7.37
C GLY A 37 -0.43 -7.71 -8.27
N ALA A 38 0.67 -7.77 -9.03
CA ALA A 38 0.98 -6.76 -10.02
C ALA A 38 0.00 -6.88 -11.19
N GLY A 39 -0.87 -5.88 -11.35
CA GLY A 39 -1.79 -5.78 -12.49
C GLY A 39 -1.12 -5.22 -13.75
N GLU A 40 0.19 -4.97 -13.70
CA GLU A 40 1.00 -4.47 -14.79
C GLU A 40 2.00 -5.56 -15.19
N PRO A 41 2.18 -5.86 -16.48
CA PRO A 41 3.26 -6.71 -16.95
C PRO A 41 4.60 -6.05 -16.65
N ASP A 42 5.58 -6.86 -16.25
CA ASP A 42 6.96 -6.48 -15.88
C ASP A 42 7.65 -5.56 -16.90
#